data_AF-A0A0G0XGN5-F1
#
_entry.id   AF-A0A0G0XGN5-F1
#
_cell.length_a   1.000
_cell.length_b   1.000
_cell.length_c   1.000
_cell.angle_alpha   90.00
_cell.angle_beta   90.00
_cell.angle_gamma   90.00
#
_symmetry.space_group_name_H-M   'P 1'
#
loop_
_entity.id
_entity.type
_entity.pdbx_description
1 polymer ?
#
loop_
_entity_poly.entity_id
_entity_poly.type
_entity_poly.pdbx_seq_one_letter_code
_entity_poly.pdbx_strand_id
1 'polypeptide(L)'
;MTDKLKQIIKEELSKLPKEAQEAINSLDWSSIIEEIGKKYLLNESEINHLQAETLTVLIGLTSMDLYATHIENEIGTTKDDAEKIAAEATEKIFKPTSDVYIENIKKSGKDKNSKPKQTIDFILSGGDYSAFVEERETQVPSGSLSAGSGNGTGNHLAFSTPPQKGGEGNNTKIPMKPKMTDIKSKFTI
;
A
#
# COMPACT_ATOMS: atom_id res chain seq x y z
N MET A 1 16.69 -14.66 -14.81
CA MET A 1 15.46 -14.78 -13.99
C MET A 1 15.04 -16.23 -13.79
N THR A 2 15.02 -16.70 -12.53
CA THR A 2 14.58 -18.06 -12.16
C THR A 2 13.06 -18.25 -12.33
N ASP A 3 12.63 -19.51 -12.53
CA ASP A 3 11.20 -19.82 -12.70
C ASP A 3 10.38 -19.54 -11.43
N LYS A 4 10.98 -19.76 -10.25
CA LYS A 4 10.38 -19.40 -8.95
C LYS A 4 10.11 -17.89 -8.87
N LEU A 5 11.07 -17.05 -9.27
CA LEU A 5 10.91 -15.60 -9.24
C LEU A 5 9.82 -15.14 -10.21
N LYS A 6 9.76 -15.70 -11.43
CA LYS A 6 8.69 -15.41 -12.41
C LYS A 6 7.30 -15.72 -11.86
N GLN A 7 7.15 -16.85 -11.16
CA GLN A 7 5.88 -17.22 -10.55
C GLN A 7 5.47 -16.21 -9.47
N ILE A 8 6.40 -15.84 -8.58
CA ILE A 8 6.12 -14.88 -7.50
C ILE A 8 5.73 -13.51 -8.09
N ILE A 9 6.44 -13.04 -9.12
CA ILE A 9 6.10 -11.78 -9.82
C ILE A 9 4.66 -11.84 -10.31
N LYS A 10 4.27 -12.90 -11.01
CA LYS A 10 2.91 -13.06 -11.55
C LYS A 10 1.86 -13.06 -10.44
N GLU A 11 2.12 -13.78 -9.35
CA GLU A 11 1.21 -13.87 -8.20
C GLU A 11 1.04 -12.52 -7.51
N GLU A 12 2.12 -11.79 -7.22
CA GLU A 12 2.03 -10.51 -6.51
C GLU A 12 1.45 -9.40 -7.40
N LEU A 13 1.78 -9.37 -8.71
CA LEU A 13 1.17 -8.41 -9.64
C LEU A 13 -0.34 -8.62 -9.78
N SER A 14 -0.82 -9.87 -9.78
CA SER A 14 -2.26 -10.17 -9.90
C SER A 14 -3.11 -9.61 -8.76
N LYS A 15 -2.50 -9.29 -7.61
CA LYS A 15 -3.19 -8.74 -6.43
C LYS A 15 -3.33 -7.22 -6.46
N LEU A 16 -2.64 -6.54 -7.37
CA LEU A 16 -2.67 -5.09 -7.45
C LEU A 16 -3.98 -4.60 -8.09
N PRO A 17 -4.39 -3.34 -7.85
CA PRO A 17 -5.45 -2.70 -8.61
C PRO A 17 -5.15 -2.70 -10.12
N LYS A 18 -6.19 -2.74 -10.95
CA LYS A 18 -6.07 -2.85 -12.40
C LYS A 18 -5.19 -1.75 -13.00
N GLU A 19 -5.33 -0.53 -12.50
CA GLU A 19 -4.56 0.63 -12.95
C GLU A 19 -3.05 0.45 -12.74
N ALA A 20 -2.68 -0.18 -11.61
CA ALA A 20 -1.28 -0.47 -11.27
C ALA A 20 -0.75 -1.66 -12.09
N GLN A 21 -1.56 -2.70 -12.29
CA GLN A 21 -1.19 -3.81 -13.18
C GLN A 21 -0.91 -3.34 -14.60
N GLU A 22 -1.79 -2.49 -15.15
CA GLU A 22 -1.61 -1.93 -16.50
C GLU A 22 -0.35 -1.08 -16.61
N ALA A 23 -0.05 -0.25 -15.60
CA ALA A 23 1.13 0.60 -15.59
C ALA A 23 2.44 -0.19 -15.46
N ILE A 24 2.46 -1.25 -14.65
CA ILE A 24 3.65 -2.09 -14.52
C ILE A 24 3.86 -2.94 -15.78
N ASN A 25 2.78 -3.44 -16.38
CA ASN A 25 2.84 -4.26 -17.60
C ASN A 25 3.02 -3.44 -18.89
N SER A 26 2.95 -2.10 -18.85
CA SER A 26 3.17 -1.26 -20.04
C SER A 26 4.64 -1.20 -20.46
N LEU A 27 5.54 -1.67 -19.61
CA LEU A 27 6.98 -1.65 -19.81
C LEU A 27 7.57 -3.01 -19.43
N ASP A 28 8.49 -3.52 -20.24
CA ASP A 28 9.28 -4.70 -19.86
C ASP A 28 10.40 -4.31 -18.88
N TRP A 29 10.00 -3.93 -17.67
CA TRP A 29 10.91 -3.55 -16.60
C TRP A 29 11.90 -4.66 -16.26
N SER A 30 11.52 -5.93 -16.47
CA SER A 30 12.33 -7.10 -16.13
C SER A 30 13.57 -7.24 -17.01
N SER A 31 13.43 -7.00 -18.31
CA SER A 31 14.54 -6.95 -19.26
C SER A 31 15.39 -5.70 -19.04
N ILE A 32 14.77 -4.54 -18.80
CA ILE A 32 15.49 -3.29 -18.55
C ILE A 32 16.40 -3.40 -17.33
N ILE A 33 15.90 -3.94 -16.22
CA ILE A 33 16.71 -4.09 -15.01
C ILE A 33 17.80 -5.16 -15.18
N GLU A 34 17.56 -6.19 -15.99
CA GLU A 34 18.59 -7.17 -16.35
C GLU A 34 19.72 -6.52 -17.16
N GLU A 35 19.40 -5.65 -18.13
CA GLU A 35 20.40 -4.89 -18.87
C GLU A 35 21.20 -3.93 -17.97
N ILE A 36 20.53 -3.27 -17.02
CA ILE A 36 21.20 -2.45 -16.00
C ILE A 36 22.15 -3.32 -15.19
N GLY A 37 21.70 -4.46 -14.65
CA GLY A 37 22.59 -5.34 -13.87
C GLY A 37 23.81 -5.83 -14.64
N LYS A 38 23.64 -6.22 -15.92
CA LYS A 38 24.75 -6.60 -16.81
C LYS A 38 25.75 -5.46 -17.02
N LYS A 39 25.28 -4.22 -17.16
CA LYS A 39 26.13 -3.04 -17.32
C LYS A 39 27.05 -2.81 -16.11
N TYR A 40 26.59 -3.15 -14.91
CA TYR A 40 27.39 -3.08 -13.67
C TYR A 40 28.08 -4.40 -13.32
N LEU A 41 28.21 -5.32 -14.30
CA LEU A 41 28.90 -6.61 -14.16
C LEU A 41 28.33 -7.52 -13.06
N LEU A 42 27.05 -7.35 -12.74
CA LEU A 42 26.36 -8.24 -11.80
C LEU A 42 26.23 -9.65 -12.40
N ASN A 43 26.44 -10.66 -11.57
CA ASN A 43 26.21 -12.05 -11.95
C ASN A 43 24.71 -12.38 -11.98
N GLU A 44 24.38 -13.59 -12.46
CA GLU A 44 22.96 -13.99 -12.61
C GLU A 44 22.20 -13.97 -11.28
N SER A 45 22.83 -14.38 -10.18
CA SER A 45 22.19 -14.38 -8.85
C SER A 45 21.90 -12.95 -8.38
N GLU A 46 22.89 -12.08 -8.50
CA GLU A 46 22.78 -10.65 -8.17
C GLU A 46 21.71 -9.94 -9.00
N ILE A 47 21.62 -10.26 -10.30
CA ILE A 47 20.56 -9.74 -11.18
C ILE A 47 19.19 -10.23 -10.71
N ASN A 48 19.06 -11.49 -10.29
CA ASN A 48 17.79 -11.99 -9.76
C ASN A 48 17.39 -11.26 -8.46
N HIS A 49 18.35 -10.96 -7.56
CA HIS A 49 18.09 -10.14 -6.37
C HIS A 49 17.70 -8.71 -6.74
N LEU A 50 18.38 -8.10 -7.72
CA LEU A 50 18.02 -6.78 -8.23
C LEU A 50 16.60 -6.74 -8.81
N GLN A 51 16.21 -7.78 -9.57
CA GLN A 51 14.85 -7.94 -10.09
C GLN A 51 13.82 -8.04 -8.94
N ALA A 52 14.13 -8.77 -7.88
CA ALA A 52 13.27 -8.89 -6.71
C ALA A 52 13.12 -7.55 -5.97
N GLU A 53 14.21 -6.83 -5.68
CA GLU A 53 14.14 -5.54 -5.01
C GLU A 53 13.39 -4.50 -5.87
N THR A 54 13.63 -4.49 -7.18
CA THR A 54 12.90 -3.62 -8.12
C THR A 54 11.40 -3.89 -8.10
N LEU A 55 11.00 -5.16 -8.11
CA LEU A 55 9.59 -5.53 -7.98
C LEU A 55 9.01 -4.99 -6.66
N THR A 56 9.71 -5.13 -5.53
CA THR A 56 9.19 -4.67 -4.24
C THR A 56 8.89 -3.18 -4.23
N VAL A 57 9.66 -2.37 -4.96
CA VAL A 57 9.39 -0.94 -5.16
C VAL A 57 8.18 -0.74 -6.07
N LEU A 58 8.11 -1.44 -7.21
CA LEU A 58 7.00 -1.34 -8.17
C LEU A 58 5.64 -1.64 -7.54
N ILE A 59 5.59 -2.62 -6.64
CA ILE A 59 4.36 -3.03 -5.96
C ILE A 59 4.11 -2.28 -4.64
N GLY A 60 4.98 -1.32 -4.29
CA GLY A 60 4.83 -0.44 -3.14
C GLY A 60 5.15 -1.08 -1.78
N LEU A 61 5.88 -2.19 -1.73
CA LEU A 61 6.37 -2.79 -0.48
C LEU A 61 7.62 -2.11 0.06
N THR A 62 8.45 -1.56 -0.81
CA THR A 62 9.68 -0.83 -0.47
C THR A 62 9.55 0.62 -0.95
N SER A 63 9.93 1.59 -0.11
CA SER A 63 10.01 2.99 -0.52
C SER A 63 11.20 3.24 -1.42
N MET A 64 11.05 4.13 -2.41
CA MET A 64 12.11 4.47 -3.36
C MET A 64 13.39 4.99 -2.68
N ASP A 65 13.25 5.72 -1.57
CA ASP A 65 14.40 6.24 -0.78
C ASP A 65 15.28 5.14 -0.18
N LEU A 66 14.74 3.93 0.01
CA LEU A 66 15.47 2.77 0.54
C LEU A 66 16.04 1.87 -0.55
N TYR A 67 15.70 2.13 -1.81
CA TYR A 67 16.03 1.23 -2.92
C TYR A 67 17.55 1.10 -3.12
N ALA A 68 18.29 2.21 -3.13
CA ALA A 68 19.74 2.19 -3.23
C ALA A 68 20.39 1.44 -2.04
N THR A 69 19.89 1.66 -0.82
CA THR A 69 20.38 0.95 0.37
C THR A 69 20.10 -0.55 0.31
N HIS A 70 18.96 -0.97 -0.23
CA HIS A 70 18.67 -2.39 -0.41
C HIS A 70 19.55 -3.01 -1.50
N ILE A 71 19.83 -2.28 -2.59
CA ILE A 71 20.78 -2.74 -3.62
C ILE A 71 22.15 -2.98 -2.97
N GLU A 72 22.66 -2.02 -2.21
CA GLU A 72 23.93 -2.14 -1.50
C GLU A 72 23.95 -3.38 -0.59
N ASN A 73 22.92 -3.55 0.25
CA ASN A 73 22.89 -4.60 1.27
C ASN A 73 22.62 -6.00 0.73
N GLU A 74 21.70 -6.14 -0.23
CA GLU A 74 21.22 -7.45 -0.70
C GLU A 74 22.04 -7.99 -1.88
N ILE A 75 22.67 -7.10 -2.66
CA ILE A 75 23.46 -7.46 -3.84
C ILE A 75 24.96 -7.39 -3.54
N GLY A 76 25.36 -6.67 -2.48
CA GLY A 76 26.76 -6.53 -2.08
C GLY A 76 27.56 -5.58 -2.96
N THR A 77 26.90 -4.61 -3.60
CA THR A 77 27.57 -3.60 -4.42
C THR A 77 28.20 -2.52 -3.54
N THR A 78 29.06 -1.68 -4.14
CA THR A 78 29.46 -0.43 -3.47
C THR A 78 28.28 0.52 -3.39
N LYS A 79 28.30 1.44 -2.41
CA LYS A 79 27.30 2.50 -2.30
C LYS A 79 27.17 3.35 -3.57
N ASP A 80 28.30 3.69 -4.20
CA ASP A 80 28.32 4.50 -5.43
C ASP A 80 27.67 3.75 -6.61
N ASP A 81 27.96 2.46 -6.78
CA ASP A 81 27.29 1.64 -7.80
C ASP A 81 25.80 1.48 -7.50
N ALA A 82 25.44 1.28 -6.22
CA ALA A 82 24.05 1.15 -5.81
C ALA A 82 23.22 2.41 -6.13
N GLU A 83 23.77 3.59 -5.85
CA GLU A 83 23.16 4.88 -6.18
C GLU A 83 23.00 5.06 -7.70
N LYS A 84 24.01 4.67 -8.48
CA LYS A 84 23.94 4.75 -9.96
C LYS A 84 22.94 3.78 -10.58
N ILE A 85 22.89 2.54 -10.09
CA ILE A 85 21.90 1.54 -10.49
C ILE A 85 20.49 2.06 -10.16
N ALA A 86 20.29 2.56 -8.94
CA ALA A 86 19.02 3.11 -8.50
C ALA A 86 18.56 4.30 -9.35
N ALA A 87 19.48 5.22 -9.66
CA ALA A 87 19.20 6.35 -10.54
C ALA A 87 18.80 5.90 -11.95
N GLU A 88 19.52 4.95 -12.53
CA GLU A 88 19.24 4.44 -13.87
C GLU A 88 17.89 3.70 -13.95
N ALA A 89 17.58 2.88 -12.93
CA ALA A 89 16.27 2.24 -12.80
C ALA A 89 15.15 3.26 -12.60
N THR A 90 15.40 4.34 -11.86
CA THR A 90 14.43 5.42 -11.67
C THR A 90 14.06 6.09 -12.98
N GLU A 91 15.05 6.43 -13.81
CA GLU A 91 14.81 7.05 -15.10
C GLU A 91 14.13 6.11 -16.09
N LYS A 92 14.59 4.85 -16.17
CA LYS A 92 14.15 3.91 -17.21
C LYS A 92 12.89 3.12 -16.86
N ILE A 93 12.60 2.94 -15.58
CA ILE A 93 11.51 2.08 -15.10
C ILE A 93 10.51 2.91 -14.29
N PHE A 94 10.92 3.47 -13.16
CA PHE A 94 9.96 4.01 -12.20
C PHE A 94 9.24 5.26 -12.73
N LYS A 95 9.94 6.18 -13.39
CA LYS A 95 9.33 7.38 -13.97
C LYS A 95 8.29 7.03 -15.05
N PRO A 96 8.63 6.26 -16.12
CA PRO A 96 7.64 5.85 -17.13
C PRO A 96 6.44 5.11 -16.54
N THR A 97 6.66 4.18 -15.61
CA THR A 97 5.56 3.45 -14.95
C THR A 97 4.69 4.38 -14.11
N SER A 98 5.28 5.34 -13.40
CA SER A 98 4.54 6.33 -12.60
C SER A 98 3.67 7.22 -13.48
N ASP A 99 4.20 7.68 -14.62
CA ASP A 99 3.45 8.51 -15.57
C ASP A 99 2.21 7.76 -16.10
N VAL A 100 2.37 6.51 -16.52
CA VAL A 100 1.25 5.66 -16.97
C VAL A 100 0.24 5.43 -15.84
N TYR A 101 0.71 5.16 -14.62
CA TYR A 101 -0.17 4.96 -13.47
C TYR A 101 -1.02 6.20 -13.16
N ILE A 102 -0.39 7.38 -13.15
CA ILE A 102 -1.07 8.67 -12.94
C ILE A 102 -2.11 8.92 -14.04
N GLU A 103 -1.79 8.61 -15.30
CA GLU A 103 -2.76 8.70 -16.38
C GLU A 103 -3.94 7.75 -16.22
N ASN A 104 -3.69 6.51 -15.82
CA ASN A 104 -4.73 5.50 -15.62
C ASN A 104 -5.69 5.93 -14.50
N ILE A 105 -5.17 6.47 -13.39
CA ILE A 105 -6.00 7.05 -12.31
C ILE A 105 -6.82 8.24 -12.81
N LYS A 106 -6.22 9.14 -13.60
CA LYS A 106 -6.94 10.30 -14.16
C LYS A 106 -8.07 9.87 -15.08
N LYS A 107 -7.87 8.80 -15.87
CA LYS A 107 -8.90 8.23 -16.76
C LYS A 107 -10.02 7.59 -15.93
N SER A 108 -9.71 6.77 -14.93
CA SER A 108 -10.71 6.11 -14.08
C SER A 108 -11.45 7.05 -13.12
N GLY A 109 -10.84 8.18 -12.75
CA GLY A 109 -11.44 9.21 -11.90
C GLY A 109 -12.44 10.13 -12.60
N LYS A 110 -12.37 10.27 -13.94
CA LYS A 110 -13.26 11.16 -14.71
C LYS A 110 -14.70 10.65 -14.83
N ASP A 111 -14.92 9.34 -14.69
CA ASP A 111 -16.24 8.71 -14.89
C ASP A 111 -16.99 8.41 -13.59
N LYS A 112 -16.34 8.58 -12.43
CA LYS A 112 -17.06 8.53 -11.15
C LYS A 112 -17.84 9.83 -11.05
N ASN A 113 -19.16 9.71 -11.21
CA ASN A 113 -20.20 10.67 -10.83
C ASN A 113 -20.07 11.05 -9.34
N SER A 114 -18.92 11.58 -8.93
CA SER A 114 -18.76 12.32 -7.70
C SER A 114 -19.70 13.49 -7.89
N LYS A 115 -20.78 13.48 -7.14
CA LYS A 115 -21.63 14.63 -6.96
C LYS A 115 -21.12 15.34 -5.72
N PRO A 116 -20.01 16.11 -5.78
CA PRO A 116 -19.49 16.81 -4.62
C PRO A 116 -20.55 17.73 -4.01
N LYS A 117 -21.49 18.25 -4.81
CA LYS A 117 -22.68 18.94 -4.30
C LYS A 117 -23.53 18.11 -3.33
N GLN A 118 -23.73 16.81 -3.57
CA GLN A 118 -24.50 15.96 -2.64
C GLN A 118 -23.79 15.76 -1.29
N THR A 119 -22.46 15.67 -1.28
CA THR A 119 -21.66 15.58 -0.05
C THR A 119 -21.67 16.90 0.71
N ILE A 120 -21.54 18.02 0.00
CA ILE A 120 -21.59 19.36 0.61
C ILE A 120 -23.00 19.69 1.11
N ASP A 121 -24.04 19.36 0.35
CA ASP A 121 -25.44 19.54 0.77
C ASP A 121 -25.75 18.68 2.00
N PHE A 122 -25.22 17.46 2.11
CA PHE A 122 -25.35 16.64 3.33
C PHE A 122 -24.66 17.28 4.55
N ILE A 123 -23.44 17.80 4.38
CA ILE A 123 -22.69 18.49 5.44
C ILE A 123 -23.38 19.79 5.87
N LEU A 124 -23.84 20.59 4.90
CA LEU A 124 -24.44 21.92 5.14
C LEU A 124 -25.91 21.85 5.56
N SER A 125 -26.67 20.86 5.11
CA SER A 125 -28.05 20.64 5.55
C SER A 125 -28.14 20.07 6.97
N GLY A 126 -27.00 19.72 7.57
CA GLY A 126 -26.96 19.04 8.86
C GLY A 126 -27.63 17.67 8.78
N GLY A 127 -27.37 16.92 7.68
CA GLY A 127 -27.98 15.62 7.43
C GLY A 127 -27.93 14.69 8.64
N ASP A 128 -28.89 13.78 8.76
CA ASP A 128 -29.03 12.95 9.94
C ASP A 128 -27.77 12.12 10.24
N TYR A 129 -26.98 12.61 11.20
CA TYR A 129 -25.74 11.97 11.64
C TYR A 129 -26.01 10.78 12.57
N SER A 130 -27.26 10.49 12.93
CA SER A 130 -27.61 9.40 13.86
C SER A 130 -27.19 8.03 13.31
N ALA A 131 -27.07 7.87 11.98
CA ALA A 131 -26.49 6.67 11.38
C ALA A 131 -24.99 6.47 11.69
N PHE A 132 -24.30 7.52 12.14
CA PHE A 132 -22.88 7.53 12.50
C PHE A 132 -22.65 7.66 14.02
N VAL A 133 -23.71 7.92 14.78
CA VAL A 133 -23.69 7.91 16.25
C VAL A 133 -24.19 6.55 16.70
N GLU A 134 -23.28 5.68 17.11
CA GLU A 134 -23.65 4.42 17.74
C GLU A 134 -24.28 4.74 19.10
N GLU A 135 -25.58 4.46 19.26
CA GLU A 135 -26.26 4.50 20.55
C GLU A 135 -25.60 3.46 21.45
N ARG A 136 -24.62 3.90 22.25
CA ARG A 136 -24.12 3.07 23.33
C ARG A 136 -25.24 3.01 24.35
N GLU A 137 -25.96 1.89 24.38
CA GLU A 137 -26.85 1.56 25.48
C GLU A 137 -26.03 1.60 26.77
N THR A 138 -26.10 2.72 27.49
CA THR A 138 -25.65 2.80 28.87
C THR A 138 -26.64 1.97 29.67
N GLN A 139 -26.35 0.69 29.88
CA GLN A 139 -26.98 -0.08 30.93
C GLN A 139 -26.59 0.55 32.27
N VAL A 140 -27.40 1.49 32.74
CA VAL A 140 -27.39 1.95 34.12
C VAL A 140 -28.28 1.01 34.93
N PRO A 141 -27.75 0.26 35.91
CA PRO A 141 -28.57 -0.48 36.84
C PRO A 141 -29.32 0.51 37.74
N SER A 142 -30.64 0.42 37.74
CA SER A 142 -31.53 1.16 38.62
C SER A 142 -31.20 0.86 40.09
N GLY A 143 -30.63 1.84 40.78
CA GLY A 143 -30.39 1.83 42.23
C GLY A 143 -30.33 3.26 42.75
N SER A 144 -31.09 3.52 43.81
CA SER A 144 -31.51 4.83 44.31
C SER A 144 -30.43 5.77 44.89
N LEU A 145 -30.63 7.07 44.63
CA LEU A 145 -30.41 8.25 45.50
C LEU A 145 -29.03 8.49 46.17
N SER A 146 -28.39 9.63 45.86
CA SER A 146 -28.18 10.73 46.83
C SER A 146 -27.53 11.95 46.16
N ALA A 147 -27.99 13.14 46.58
CA ALA A 147 -27.55 14.45 46.11
C ALA A 147 -26.09 14.78 46.47
N GLY A 148 -25.40 15.53 45.60
CA GLY A 148 -24.07 16.08 45.86
C GLY A 148 -23.59 17.04 44.77
N SER A 149 -23.56 18.32 45.12
CA SER A 149 -23.01 19.47 44.40
C SER A 149 -21.55 19.28 43.91
N GLY A 150 -21.18 19.84 42.75
CA GLY A 150 -19.76 20.04 42.39
C GLY A 150 -19.46 20.42 40.94
N ASN A 151 -18.91 21.62 40.75
CA ASN A 151 -18.32 22.16 39.51
C ASN A 151 -17.20 21.29 38.91
N GLY A 152 -16.93 21.47 37.61
CA GLY A 152 -15.55 21.50 37.09
C GLY A 152 -15.20 20.57 35.94
N THR A 153 -15.18 21.14 34.73
CA THR A 153 -14.13 21.01 33.69
C THR A 153 -13.31 19.72 33.58
N GLY A 154 -13.37 19.09 32.40
CA GLY A 154 -12.37 18.11 31.96
C GLY A 154 -12.71 17.49 30.61
N ASN A 155 -12.42 18.20 29.52
CA ASN A 155 -12.47 17.68 28.16
C ASN A 155 -11.49 16.51 28.01
N HIS A 156 -11.98 15.32 27.68
CA HIS A 156 -11.17 14.28 27.08
C HIS A 156 -11.83 13.90 25.75
N LEU A 157 -11.43 14.60 24.67
CA LEU A 157 -11.80 14.28 23.31
C LEU A 157 -11.03 13.02 22.88
N ALA A 158 -11.59 11.85 23.15
CA ALA A 158 -11.17 10.61 22.50
C ALA A 158 -11.77 10.59 21.09
N PHE A 159 -10.94 10.78 20.07
CA PHE A 159 -11.29 10.45 18.69
C PHE A 159 -11.50 8.94 18.58
N SER A 160 -12.75 8.49 18.61
CA SER A 160 -13.14 7.13 18.26
C SER A 160 -13.54 7.07 16.79
N THR A 161 -12.75 6.34 16.01
CA THR A 161 -12.98 5.89 14.62
C THR A 161 -14.32 5.15 14.49
N PRO A 162 -15.03 5.21 13.34
CA PRO A 162 -16.39 4.67 13.22
C PRO A 162 -16.41 3.13 12.99
N PRO A 163 -17.45 2.41 13.46
CA PRO A 163 -17.58 0.98 13.23
C PRO A 163 -18.25 0.63 11.88
N GLN A 164 -17.73 -0.40 11.22
CA GLN A 164 -18.36 -1.09 10.08
C GLN A 164 -19.47 -2.03 10.58
N LYS A 165 -20.66 -1.93 9.97
CA LYS A 165 -21.81 -2.81 10.22
C LYS A 165 -21.62 -4.16 9.55
N GLY A 166 -21.75 -5.23 10.34
CA GLY A 166 -21.46 -6.61 9.95
C GLY A 166 -22.53 -7.31 9.11
N GLY A 167 -22.08 -8.39 8.46
CA GLY A 167 -22.91 -9.41 7.85
C GLY A 167 -22.24 -10.78 8.01
N GLU A 168 -22.94 -11.64 8.76
CA GLU A 168 -23.00 -13.10 8.73
C GLU A 168 -21.74 -13.98 8.70
N GLY A 169 -21.75 -14.98 9.58
CA GLY A 169 -20.67 -15.90 9.84
C GLY A 169 -20.27 -16.72 8.62
N ASN A 170 -18.97 -16.68 8.34
CA ASN A 170 -18.21 -17.87 8.00
C ASN A 170 -16.94 -17.82 8.83
N ASN A 171 -16.59 -18.93 9.47
CA ASN A 171 -15.32 -19.12 10.16
C ASN A 171 -14.22 -19.27 9.10
N THR A 172 -13.99 -18.20 8.34
CA THR A 172 -12.85 -18.07 7.44
C THR A 172 -11.77 -17.46 8.30
N LYS A 173 -10.84 -18.30 8.73
CA LYS A 173 -9.53 -17.93 9.28
C LYS A 173 -9.04 -16.74 8.44
N ILE A 174 -9.15 -15.52 8.96
CA ILE A 174 -8.68 -14.33 8.26
C ILE A 174 -7.20 -14.61 8.03
N PRO A 175 -6.72 -14.78 6.78
CA PRO A 175 -5.32 -14.99 6.57
C PRO A 175 -4.65 -13.73 7.11
N MET A 176 -3.83 -13.90 8.14
CA MET A 176 -3.00 -12.82 8.65
C MET A 176 -2.38 -12.17 7.42
N LYS A 177 -2.59 -10.86 7.26
CA LYS A 177 -1.88 -10.10 6.23
C LYS A 177 -0.42 -10.45 6.44
N PRO A 178 0.25 -11.06 5.46
CA PRO A 178 1.63 -11.51 5.64
C PRO A 178 2.44 -10.29 6.07
N LYS A 179 3.20 -10.41 7.15
CA LYS A 179 4.10 -9.34 7.58
C LYS A 179 5.06 -9.06 6.42
N MET A 180 5.57 -7.84 6.33
CA MET A 180 6.50 -7.44 5.26
C MET A 180 7.69 -8.42 5.13
N THR A 181 8.14 -8.96 6.26
CA THR A 181 9.13 -10.04 6.35
C THR A 181 8.69 -11.34 5.66
N ASP A 182 7.42 -11.73 5.78
CA ASP A 182 6.88 -12.96 5.21
C ASP A 182 6.79 -12.87 3.67
N ILE A 183 6.53 -11.67 3.13
CA ILE A 183 6.49 -11.46 1.69
C ILE A 183 7.92 -11.44 1.12
N LYS A 184 8.85 -10.70 1.76
CA LYS A 184 10.27 -10.70 1.36
C LYS A 184 10.89 -12.10 1.43
N SER A 185 10.52 -12.93 2.40
CA SER A 185 10.97 -14.32 2.50
C SER A 185 10.61 -15.18 1.28
N LYS A 186 9.56 -14.83 0.52
CA LYS A 186 9.23 -15.55 -0.71
C LYS A 186 10.29 -15.32 -1.79
N PHE A 187 10.92 -14.16 -1.79
CA PHE A 187 11.94 -13.73 -2.73
C PHE A 187 13.36 -14.17 -2.36
N THR A 188 13.55 -14.88 -1.25
CA THR A 188 14.83 -15.54 -0.95
C THR A 188 15.01 -16.69 -1.95
N ILE A 189 16.01 -16.55 -2.83
CA ILE A 189 16.35 -17.48 -3.92
C ILE A 189 17.70 -18.11 -3.60
#